data_AF-G7K8Z5-F1
#
_entry.id   AF-G7K8Z5-F1
#
_cell.length_a   1.000
_cell.length_b   1.000
_cell.length_c   1.000
_cell.angle_alpha   90.00
_cell.angle_beta   90.00
_cell.angle_gamma   90.00
#
_symmetry.space_group_name_H-M   'P 1'
#
loop_
_entity.id
_entity.type
_entity.pdbx_description
1 polymer ?
#
loop_
_entity_poly.entity_id
_entity_poly.type
_entity_poly.pdbx_seq_one_letter_code
_entity_poly.pdbx_strand_id
1 'polypeptide(L)'
;MTMQQRIYDLNPNAEPFYPQNLTVPTPKTQSRMVYDRKRTQIQQKTSKSTYHRVETSIPFPKTIEEAEALHITTVMIRNIPNQFRFDNLLKILDDHCFEINKNADPEDWSKYNIVYLPMDYMKHALERRMSNLGYAFVNFTTPAAAFKFYKQFNGFAWNVRQNRKICEINAAQHQGKESLIMIFSQKVFRCKNPDFLPILFSAGRDGFNRRMSGISIGIHVRGLPFTRRNISF
;
A
#
# COMPACT_ATOMS: atom_id res chain seq x y z
N MET A 1 -9.08 9.71 20.97
CA MET A 1 -7.85 9.81 20.16
C MET A 1 -8.21 9.81 18.68
N THR A 2 -7.67 10.74 17.90
CA THR A 2 -7.93 10.85 16.47
C THR A 2 -7.22 9.73 15.69
N MET A 3 -7.73 9.35 14.51
CA MET A 3 -7.07 8.36 13.64
C MET A 3 -5.61 8.78 13.29
N GLN A 4 -5.38 10.09 13.17
CA GLN A 4 -4.06 10.70 13.00
C GLN A 4 -3.09 10.32 14.13
N GLN A 5 -3.56 10.31 15.38
CA GLN A 5 -2.78 9.95 16.56
C GLN A 5 -2.47 8.44 16.58
N ARG A 6 -3.41 7.58 16.19
CA ARG A 6 -3.19 6.12 16.15
C ARG A 6 -2.21 5.66 15.06
N ILE A 7 -2.06 6.43 13.98
CA ILE A 7 -1.03 6.22 12.95
C ILE A 7 0.35 6.66 13.48
N TYR A 8 0.38 7.68 14.35
CA TYR A 8 1.61 8.19 14.97
C TYR A 8 2.26 7.16 15.90
N ASP A 9 1.45 6.40 16.66
CA ASP A 9 1.91 5.38 17.62
C ASP A 9 2.54 4.13 16.96
N LEU A 10 2.53 4.02 15.63
CA LEU A 10 3.14 2.92 14.88
C LEU A 10 4.66 3.04 14.71
N ASN A 11 5.29 4.04 15.32
CA ASN A 11 6.74 4.28 15.29
C ASN A 11 7.29 4.50 16.71
N PRO A 12 8.02 3.53 17.30
CA PRO A 12 8.54 3.64 18.67
C PRO A 12 9.65 4.70 18.87
N ASN A 13 9.96 5.51 17.84
CA ASN A 13 10.95 6.60 17.89
C ASN A 13 10.34 7.99 17.64
N ALA A 14 9.05 8.18 17.87
CA ALA A 14 8.36 9.45 17.63
C ALA A 14 8.30 10.34 18.89
N GLU A 15 9.13 11.40 18.94
CA GLU A 15 9.06 12.48 19.94
C GLU A 15 7.93 13.47 19.61
N PRO A 16 7.11 13.90 20.59
CA PRO A 16 5.99 14.80 20.37
C PRO A 16 6.47 16.20 19.97
N PHE A 17 5.95 16.73 18.87
CA PHE A 17 6.17 18.12 18.47
C PHE A 17 4.91 18.94 18.74
N TYR A 18 5.01 19.92 19.63
CA TYR A 18 4.00 20.97 19.81
C TYR A 18 4.22 22.08 18.76
N PRO A 19 3.17 22.57 18.09
CA PRO A 19 3.32 23.59 17.05
C PRO A 19 3.67 24.96 17.66
N GLN A 20 4.75 25.58 17.19
CA GLN A 20 4.97 27.02 17.31
C GLN A 20 4.65 27.72 15.98
N ASN A 21 4.03 28.89 16.11
CA ASN A 21 3.34 29.64 15.06
C ASN A 21 4.27 30.35 14.06
N LEU A 22 3.75 30.45 12.84
CA LEU A 22 3.88 31.49 11.79
C LEU A 22 4.95 32.59 11.94
N THR A 23 5.86 32.67 10.95
CA THR A 23 6.35 33.94 10.37
C THR A 23 6.80 33.76 8.90
N VAL A 24 6.50 34.77 8.08
CA VAL A 24 6.56 34.90 6.60
C VAL A 24 7.97 35.35 6.13
N PRO A 25 8.39 35.14 4.85
CA PRO A 25 9.79 35.13 4.41
C PRO A 25 10.30 36.43 3.76
N THR A 26 11.62 36.58 3.59
CA THR A 26 12.35 37.53 2.68
C THR A 26 13.89 37.26 2.70
N PRO A 27 14.77 37.81 1.82
CA PRO A 27 15.19 37.21 0.55
C PRO A 27 16.73 36.97 0.35
N LYS A 28 17.04 36.36 -0.80
CA LYS A 28 18.31 35.87 -1.42
C LYS A 28 19.63 36.64 -1.20
N THR A 29 20.75 35.89 -1.28
CA THR A 29 22.04 36.38 -1.81
C THR A 29 22.79 35.28 -2.60
N GLN A 30 23.40 35.67 -3.73
CA GLN A 30 24.19 34.88 -4.68
C GLN A 30 25.66 34.73 -4.26
N SER A 31 26.32 33.67 -4.73
CA SER A 31 27.76 33.53 -5.15
C SER A 31 28.15 32.04 -5.04
N ARG A 32 28.97 31.38 -5.87
CA ARG A 32 29.85 31.72 -7.01
C ARG A 32 30.14 30.38 -7.73
N MET A 33 30.29 30.41 -9.05
CA MET A 33 30.70 29.25 -9.86
C MET A 33 32.18 28.90 -9.63
N VAL A 34 32.48 27.60 -9.47
CA VAL A 34 33.82 27.04 -9.68
C VAL A 34 33.66 25.86 -10.64
N TYR A 35 34.26 26.00 -11.83
CA TYR A 35 34.41 24.94 -12.81
C TYR A 35 35.68 24.14 -12.48
N ASP A 36 35.60 22.81 -12.53
CA ASP A 36 36.78 22.01 -12.82
C ASP A 36 36.46 20.82 -13.75
N ARG A 37 37.44 20.51 -14.61
CA ARG A 37 37.34 19.79 -15.89
C ARG A 37 37.39 18.27 -15.75
N LYS A 38 36.39 17.64 -16.39
CA LYS A 38 36.37 16.35 -17.12
C LYS A 38 37.59 15.42 -17.03
N ARG A 39 37.31 14.15 -16.68
CA ARG A 39 37.97 12.98 -17.32
C ARG A 39 36.91 12.04 -17.89
N THR A 40 36.92 11.93 -19.21
CA THR A 40 36.03 11.12 -20.04
C THR A 40 36.49 9.66 -20.03
N GLN A 41 35.61 8.71 -19.69
CA GLN A 41 35.69 7.36 -20.24
C GLN A 41 34.28 6.91 -20.68
N ILE A 42 34.23 6.52 -21.95
CA ILE A 42 33.07 6.03 -22.68
C ILE A 42 32.85 4.58 -22.26
N GLN A 43 31.68 4.24 -21.71
CA GLN A 43 31.17 2.87 -21.80
C GLN A 43 29.64 2.80 -21.69
N GLN A 44 29.04 2.66 -22.87
CA GLN A 44 27.87 1.84 -23.18
C GLN A 44 26.60 2.03 -22.31
N LYS A 45 25.72 2.91 -22.82
CA LYS A 45 24.29 2.89 -22.55
C LYS A 45 23.73 1.49 -22.84
N THR A 46 23.50 0.71 -21.79
CA THR A 46 22.54 -0.39 -21.85
C THR A 46 21.22 0.14 -21.35
N SER A 47 20.33 0.43 -22.30
CA SER A 47 18.93 0.77 -22.08
C SER A 47 18.25 -0.40 -21.34
N LYS A 48 18.30 -0.41 -20.01
CA LYS A 48 17.50 -1.35 -19.22
C LYS A 48 16.07 -0.87 -19.27
N SER A 49 15.33 -1.47 -20.20
CA SER A 49 13.88 -1.46 -20.34
C SER A 49 13.20 -1.35 -18.97
N THR A 50 12.76 -0.13 -18.65
CA THR A 50 11.77 0.10 -17.62
C THR A 50 10.49 -0.54 -18.14
N TYR A 51 10.09 -1.67 -17.59
CA TYR A 51 8.74 -2.19 -17.77
C TYR A 51 7.76 -1.23 -17.08
N HIS A 52 7.58 -0.04 -17.65
CA HIS A 52 6.40 0.77 -17.43
C HIS A 52 5.26 0.06 -18.17
N ARG A 53 4.68 -0.96 -17.54
CA ARG A 53 3.29 -1.27 -17.85
C ARG A 53 2.52 -0.05 -17.37
N VAL A 54 2.06 0.78 -18.30
CA VAL A 54 1.05 1.80 -18.01
C VAL A 54 -0.18 1.03 -17.57
N GLU A 55 -0.27 0.74 -16.28
CA GLU A 55 -1.52 0.30 -15.65
C GLU A 55 -2.41 1.54 -15.73
N THR A 56 -3.30 1.56 -16.73
CA THR A 56 -4.33 2.59 -16.84
C THR A 56 -5.13 2.56 -15.54
N SER A 57 -4.90 3.52 -14.67
CA SER A 57 -5.55 3.59 -13.36
C SER A 57 -7.05 3.68 -13.57
N ILE A 58 -7.81 2.66 -13.17
CA ILE A 58 -9.27 2.68 -13.26
C ILE A 58 -9.76 3.63 -12.15
N PRO A 59 -10.44 4.73 -12.47
CA PRO A 59 -10.93 5.64 -11.44
C PRO A 59 -11.90 4.90 -10.51
N PHE A 60 -11.85 5.21 -9.22
CA PHE A 60 -12.87 4.72 -8.30
C PHE A 60 -14.17 5.53 -8.49
N PRO A 61 -15.36 4.90 -8.39
CA PRO A 61 -16.64 5.59 -8.45
C PRO A 61 -16.72 6.82 -7.54
N LYS A 62 -17.33 7.90 -8.01
CA LYS A 62 -17.38 9.16 -7.25
C LYS A 62 -18.56 9.25 -6.29
N THR A 63 -19.61 8.46 -6.54
CA THR A 63 -20.79 8.37 -5.67
C THR A 63 -21.02 6.93 -5.20
N ILE A 64 -21.84 6.78 -4.16
CA ILE A 64 -22.16 5.46 -3.61
C ILE A 64 -23.02 4.66 -4.57
N GLU A 65 -23.96 5.32 -5.25
CA GLU A 65 -24.89 4.70 -6.21
C GLU A 65 -24.12 4.10 -7.40
N GLU A 66 -23.07 4.80 -7.87
CA GLU A 66 -22.19 4.30 -8.93
C GLU A 66 -21.39 3.08 -8.45
N ALA A 67 -20.86 3.13 -7.21
CA ALA A 67 -20.13 2.00 -6.63
C ALA A 67 -21.01 0.77 -6.46
N GLU A 68 -22.26 0.95 -6.03
CA GLU A 68 -23.25 -0.10 -5.86
C GLU A 68 -23.72 -0.67 -7.19
N ALA A 69 -24.08 0.19 -8.16
CA ALA A 69 -24.50 -0.25 -9.49
C ALA A 69 -23.41 -1.10 -10.17
N LEU A 70 -22.15 -0.70 -10.05
CA LEU A 70 -21.00 -1.41 -10.61
C LEU A 70 -20.45 -2.52 -9.70
N HIS A 71 -21.02 -2.73 -8.52
CA HIS A 71 -20.59 -3.72 -7.52
C HIS A 71 -19.09 -3.63 -7.17
N ILE A 72 -18.54 -2.41 -7.10
CA ILE A 72 -17.12 -2.17 -6.84
C ILE A 72 -16.80 -2.40 -5.36
N THR A 73 -16.09 -3.48 -5.07
CA THR A 73 -15.73 -3.93 -3.71
C THR A 73 -14.23 -3.96 -3.48
N THR A 74 -13.42 -4.06 -4.54
CA THR A 74 -11.97 -4.13 -4.48
C THR A 74 -11.34 -2.78 -4.82
N VAL A 75 -10.54 -2.26 -3.89
CA VAL A 75 -9.72 -1.07 -4.10
C VAL A 75 -8.27 -1.43 -4.39
N MET A 76 -7.65 -0.65 -5.29
CA MET A 76 -6.21 -0.53 -5.38
C MET A 76 -5.79 0.75 -4.64
N ILE A 77 -5.04 0.57 -3.56
CA ILE A 77 -4.46 1.67 -2.79
C ILE A 77 -3.09 1.96 -3.41
N ARG A 78 -2.89 3.16 -3.93
CA ARG A 78 -1.62 3.60 -4.53
C ARG A 78 -0.90 4.60 -3.63
N ASN A 79 0.38 4.79 -3.91
CA ASN A 79 1.29 5.68 -3.19
C ASN A 79 1.45 5.33 -1.70
N ILE A 80 1.43 4.05 -1.33
CA ILE A 80 1.73 3.60 0.03
C ILE A 80 3.20 3.91 0.37
N PRO A 81 3.53 4.40 1.58
CA PRO A 81 4.92 4.58 2.01
C PRO A 81 5.66 3.24 2.00
N ASN A 82 6.81 3.17 1.34
CA ASN A 82 7.51 1.91 1.07
C ASN A 82 7.95 1.17 2.35
N GLN A 83 8.06 1.86 3.49
CA GLN A 83 8.39 1.28 4.78
C GLN A 83 7.21 0.57 5.45
N PHE A 84 5.97 0.77 4.98
CA PHE A 84 4.81 0.08 5.52
C PHE A 84 4.94 -1.41 5.28
N ARG A 85 4.66 -2.18 6.33
CA ARG A 85 4.53 -3.62 6.32
C ARG A 85 3.04 -4.00 6.30
N PHE A 86 2.78 -5.29 6.12
CA PHE A 86 1.43 -5.83 6.12
C PHE A 86 0.65 -5.40 7.37
N ASP A 87 1.28 -5.49 8.54
CA ASP A 87 0.70 -5.16 9.85
C ASP A 87 0.33 -3.69 9.96
N ASN A 88 1.11 -2.78 9.34
CA ASN A 88 0.78 -1.36 9.30
C ASN A 88 -0.50 -1.11 8.49
N LEU A 89 -0.61 -1.75 7.31
CA LEU A 89 -1.81 -1.65 6.48
C LEU A 89 -3.03 -2.26 7.18
N LEU A 90 -2.86 -3.42 7.81
CA LEU A 90 -3.94 -4.12 8.51
C LEU A 90 -4.49 -3.27 9.66
N LYS A 91 -3.61 -2.62 10.43
CA LYS A 91 -4.03 -1.69 11.49
C LYS A 91 -4.80 -0.49 10.94
N ILE A 92 -4.40 0.08 9.81
CA ILE A 92 -5.12 1.19 9.17
C ILE A 92 -6.53 0.75 8.78
N LEU A 93 -6.66 -0.44 8.18
CA LEU A 93 -7.95 -1.01 7.79
C LEU A 93 -8.83 -1.31 9.00
N ASP A 94 -8.28 -1.93 10.05
CA ASP A 94 -9.03 -2.17 11.29
C ASP A 94 -9.48 -0.90 11.99
N ASP A 95 -8.61 0.11 12.07
CA ASP A 95 -8.94 1.38 12.69
C ASP A 95 -10.02 2.09 11.87
N HIS A 96 -9.96 2.05 10.54
CA HIS A 96 -11.03 2.56 9.68
C HIS A 96 -12.36 1.86 9.97
N CYS A 97 -12.40 0.53 9.87
CA CYS A 97 -13.63 -0.23 10.09
C CYS A 97 -14.18 -0.02 11.50
N PHE A 98 -13.32 -0.02 12.53
CA PHE A 98 -13.75 0.25 13.90
C PHE A 98 -14.38 1.64 14.05
N GLU A 99 -13.74 2.68 13.51
CA GLU A 99 -14.24 4.05 13.64
C GLU A 99 -15.56 4.27 12.88
N ILE A 100 -15.78 3.57 11.77
CA ILE A 100 -17.06 3.56 11.06
C ILE A 100 -18.11 2.76 11.83
N ASN A 101 -17.75 1.58 12.34
CA ASN A 101 -18.71 0.61 12.87
C ASN A 101 -19.14 0.91 14.32
N LYS A 102 -18.34 1.66 15.10
CA LYS A 102 -18.63 1.97 16.51
C LYS A 102 -19.94 2.71 16.76
N ASN A 103 -20.48 3.38 15.75
CA ASN A 103 -21.71 4.16 15.84
C ASN A 103 -22.70 3.78 14.71
N ALA A 104 -22.52 2.62 14.08
CA ALA A 104 -23.34 2.18 12.96
C ALA A 104 -24.05 0.86 13.28
N ASP A 105 -25.23 0.67 12.68
CA ASP A 105 -25.95 -0.58 12.79
C ASP A 105 -25.15 -1.74 12.16
N PRO A 106 -25.23 -2.97 12.71
CA PRO A 106 -24.46 -4.12 12.22
C PRO A 106 -24.61 -4.42 10.72
N GLU A 107 -25.74 -4.05 10.14
CA GLU A 107 -26.07 -4.22 8.71
C GLU A 107 -25.23 -3.31 7.82
N ASP A 108 -24.81 -2.15 8.34
CA ASP A 108 -24.03 -1.12 7.63
C ASP A 108 -22.52 -1.22 7.88
N TRP A 109 -22.08 -2.24 8.62
CA TRP A 109 -20.69 -2.39 9.03
C TRP A 109 -19.76 -2.53 7.83
N SER A 110 -18.69 -1.73 7.85
CA SER A 110 -17.58 -1.88 6.93
C SER A 110 -16.72 -3.06 7.33
N LYS A 111 -16.55 -4.02 6.43
CA LYS A 111 -15.64 -5.15 6.60
C LYS A 111 -14.77 -5.35 5.38
N TYR A 112 -13.58 -5.90 5.58
CA TYR A 112 -12.68 -6.32 4.49
C TYR A 112 -12.27 -7.78 4.66
N ASN A 113 -12.10 -8.50 3.56
CA ASN A 113 -11.84 -9.94 3.61
C ASN A 113 -10.60 -10.38 2.82
N ILE A 114 -10.08 -9.58 1.89
CA ILE A 114 -8.80 -9.89 1.24
C ILE A 114 -7.89 -8.68 1.34
N VAL A 115 -6.63 -8.90 1.73
CA VAL A 115 -5.59 -7.87 1.75
C VAL A 115 -4.33 -8.42 1.10
N TYR A 116 -3.74 -7.66 0.20
CA TYR A 116 -2.46 -7.99 -0.41
C TYR A 116 -1.57 -6.75 -0.52
N LEU A 117 -0.42 -6.78 0.15
CA LEU A 117 0.64 -5.77 0.07
C LEU A 117 1.91 -6.41 -0.53
N PRO A 118 2.15 -6.27 -1.84
CA PRO A 118 3.37 -6.77 -2.47
C PRO A 118 4.64 -6.18 -1.86
N MET A 119 5.59 -7.06 -1.54
CA MET A 119 6.91 -6.70 -1.03
C MET A 119 8.00 -6.88 -2.10
N ASP A 120 8.98 -5.99 -2.10
CA ASP A 120 10.17 -6.08 -2.94
C ASP A 120 11.16 -7.11 -2.37
N TYR A 121 11.02 -8.34 -2.84
CA TYR A 121 11.88 -9.45 -2.43
C TYR A 121 13.32 -9.30 -2.92
N MET A 122 13.53 -8.71 -4.10
CA MET A 122 14.87 -8.56 -4.67
C MET A 122 15.68 -7.59 -3.83
N LYS A 123 15.07 -6.47 -3.46
CA LYS A 123 15.71 -5.48 -2.60
C LYS A 123 15.98 -6.05 -1.21
N HIS A 124 15.04 -6.79 -0.63
CA HIS A 124 15.30 -7.44 0.65
C HIS A 124 16.43 -8.48 0.56
N ALA A 125 16.49 -9.25 -0.52
CA ALA A 125 17.55 -10.24 -0.71
C ALA A 125 18.94 -9.62 -0.82
N LEU A 126 19.06 -8.57 -1.63
CA LEU A 126 20.34 -7.96 -1.99
C LEU A 126 20.82 -6.96 -0.93
N GLU A 127 19.91 -6.17 -0.36
CA GLU A 127 20.23 -5.04 0.52
C GLU A 127 19.80 -5.27 1.97
N ARG A 128 19.18 -6.41 2.29
CA ARG A 128 18.52 -6.70 3.58
C ARG A 128 17.48 -5.66 3.99
N ARG A 129 17.01 -4.83 3.05
CA ARG A 129 16.03 -3.78 3.25
C ARG A 129 14.66 -4.23 2.77
N MET A 130 13.70 -4.33 3.69
CA MET A 130 12.31 -4.57 3.33
C MET A 130 11.66 -3.29 2.81
N SER A 131 10.94 -3.39 1.70
CA SER A 131 10.01 -2.35 1.26
C SER A 131 8.85 -2.94 0.48
N ASN A 132 7.66 -2.32 0.58
CA ASN A 132 6.57 -2.61 -0.34
C ASN A 132 6.78 -1.92 -1.70
N LEU A 133 5.99 -2.33 -2.69
CA LEU A 133 6.02 -1.77 -4.06
C LEU A 133 5.22 -0.47 -4.23
N GLY A 134 4.68 0.10 -3.15
CA GLY A 134 3.93 1.36 -3.16
C GLY A 134 2.45 1.23 -3.46
N TYR A 135 1.91 0.01 -3.54
CA TYR A 135 0.49 -0.23 -3.71
C TYR A 135 0.01 -1.47 -2.96
N ALA A 136 -1.30 -1.58 -2.75
CA ALA A 136 -1.95 -2.75 -2.18
C ALA A 136 -3.32 -2.98 -2.81
N PHE A 137 -3.83 -4.21 -2.70
CA PHE A 137 -5.21 -4.56 -3.03
C PHE A 137 -5.97 -4.92 -1.76
N VAL A 138 -7.17 -4.37 -1.62
CA VAL A 138 -8.07 -4.67 -0.51
C VAL A 138 -9.47 -4.92 -1.05
N ASN A 139 -10.05 -6.08 -0.73
CA ASN A 139 -11.46 -6.35 -1.02
C ASN A 139 -12.29 -6.11 0.23
N PHE A 140 -13.24 -5.19 0.11
CA PHE A 140 -14.30 -4.98 1.08
C PHE A 140 -15.46 -5.94 0.84
N THR A 141 -16.27 -6.20 1.86
CA THR A 141 -17.41 -7.12 1.73
C THR A 141 -18.58 -6.52 0.97
N THR A 142 -18.69 -5.18 0.92
CA THR A 142 -19.75 -4.46 0.22
C THR A 142 -19.21 -3.23 -0.51
N PRO A 143 -19.88 -2.76 -1.58
CA PRO A 143 -19.51 -1.52 -2.25
C PRO A 143 -19.55 -0.31 -1.33
N ALA A 144 -20.53 -0.25 -0.42
CA ALA A 144 -20.63 0.79 0.59
C ALA A 144 -19.40 0.86 1.50
N ALA A 145 -18.86 -0.28 1.94
CA ALA A 145 -17.66 -0.33 2.74
C ALA A 145 -16.42 0.17 1.96
N ALA A 146 -16.28 -0.25 0.68
CA ALA A 146 -15.22 0.25 -0.19
C ALA A 146 -15.32 1.77 -0.42
N PHE A 147 -16.53 2.29 -0.61
CA PHE A 147 -16.79 3.70 -0.81
C PHE A 147 -16.49 4.53 0.45
N LYS A 148 -16.89 4.06 1.64
CA LYS A 148 -16.53 4.68 2.93
C LYS A 148 -15.01 4.79 3.08
N PHE A 149 -14.26 3.76 2.70
CA PHE A 149 -12.79 3.78 2.69
C PHE A 149 -12.24 4.79 1.67
N TYR A 150 -12.76 4.77 0.42
CA TYR A 150 -12.37 5.72 -0.62
C TYR A 150 -12.55 7.18 -0.16
N LYS A 151 -13.71 7.52 0.41
CA LYS A 151 -14.01 8.87 0.90
C LYS A 151 -13.05 9.35 1.98
N GLN A 152 -12.56 8.44 2.81
CA GLN A 152 -11.66 8.79 3.91
C GLN A 152 -10.18 8.87 3.47
N PHE A 153 -9.75 7.98 2.57
CA PHE A 153 -8.33 7.81 2.26
C PHE A 153 -7.89 8.36 0.90
N ASN A 154 -8.80 8.60 -0.04
CA ASN A 154 -8.40 9.23 -1.30
C ASN A 154 -7.96 10.69 -1.05
N GLY A 155 -6.75 11.04 -1.47
CA GLY A 155 -6.14 12.34 -1.18
C GLY A 155 -5.52 12.44 0.23
N PHE A 156 -5.52 11.36 1.02
CA PHE A 156 -4.95 11.38 2.36
C PHE A 156 -3.43 11.49 2.33
N ALA A 157 -2.87 12.48 3.03
CA ALA A 157 -1.42 12.63 3.15
C ALA A 157 -0.87 11.68 4.23
N TRP A 158 -0.04 10.72 3.82
CA TRP A 158 0.59 9.81 4.76
C TRP A 158 1.51 10.57 5.73
N ASN A 159 1.26 10.44 7.03
CA ASN A 159 2.06 11.10 8.06
C ASN A 159 3.36 10.32 8.34
N VAL A 160 4.30 10.38 7.39
CA VAL A 160 5.62 9.75 7.50
C VAL A 160 6.72 10.80 7.44
N ARG A 161 7.81 10.57 8.18
CA ARG A 161 8.94 11.52 8.34
C ARG A 161 9.62 11.90 7.02
N GLN A 162 9.66 10.98 6.06
CA GLN A 162 10.33 11.15 4.78
C GLN A 162 9.42 10.69 3.67
N ASN A 163 9.48 11.37 2.50
CA ASN A 163 8.66 11.08 1.33
C ASN A 163 7.16 11.11 1.64
N ARG A 164 6.64 12.29 1.99
CA ARG A 164 5.19 12.51 2.15
C ARG A 164 4.50 12.17 0.83
N LYS A 165 3.83 11.02 0.82
CA LYS A 165 3.04 10.56 -0.31
C LYS A 165 1.57 10.90 -0.06
N ILE A 166 0.82 11.12 -1.13
CA ILE A 166 -0.63 11.32 -1.09
C ILE A 166 -1.27 10.01 -1.55
N CYS A 167 -2.08 9.42 -0.70
CA CYS A 167 -2.84 8.20 -0.98
C CYS A 167 -3.78 8.44 -2.16
N GLU A 168 -3.76 7.52 -3.12
CA GLU A 168 -4.68 7.51 -4.25
C GLU A 168 -5.45 6.19 -4.22
N ILE A 169 -6.78 6.26 -4.32
CA ILE A 169 -7.64 5.08 -4.32
C ILE A 169 -8.27 4.91 -5.70
N ASN A 170 -8.14 3.70 -6.24
CA ASN A 170 -8.67 3.32 -7.54
C ASN A 170 -9.52 2.05 -7.42
N ALA A 171 -10.41 1.83 -8.39
CA ALA A 171 -11.00 0.52 -8.56
C ALA A 171 -9.90 -0.45 -9.03
N ALA A 172 -9.81 -1.63 -8.41
CA ALA A 172 -8.92 -2.67 -8.90
C ALA A 172 -9.44 -3.24 -10.23
N GLN A 173 -8.53 -3.67 -11.10
CA GLN A 173 -8.90 -4.34 -12.36
C GLN A 173 -9.72 -5.61 -12.13
N HIS A 174 -9.45 -6.33 -11.03
CA HIS A 174 -10.19 -7.52 -10.65
C HIS A 174 -11.02 -7.23 -9.41
N GLN A 175 -12.34 -7.31 -9.55
CA GLN A 175 -13.33 -6.96 -8.53
C GLN A 175 -13.87 -8.21 -7.83
N GLY A 176 -14.13 -8.10 -6.53
CA GLY A 176 -14.77 -9.14 -5.73
C GLY A 176 -13.82 -10.20 -5.20
N LYS A 177 -14.23 -10.81 -4.09
CA LYS A 177 -13.48 -11.84 -3.35
C LYS A 177 -13.17 -13.06 -4.23
N GLU A 178 -14.16 -13.56 -4.95
CA GLU A 178 -14.09 -14.78 -5.77
C GLU A 178 -13.08 -14.61 -6.92
N SER A 179 -13.13 -13.46 -7.60
CA SER A 179 -12.17 -13.15 -8.68
C SER A 179 -10.73 -13.10 -8.17
N LEU A 180 -10.51 -12.46 -7.01
CA LEU A 180 -9.18 -12.39 -6.40
C LEU A 180 -8.69 -13.76 -5.93
N ILE A 181 -9.53 -14.59 -5.31
CA ILE A 181 -9.16 -15.96 -4.94
C ILE A 181 -8.73 -16.75 -6.18
N MET A 182 -9.54 -16.71 -7.24
CA MET A 182 -9.23 -17.40 -8.50
C MET A 182 -7.87 -16.98 -9.06
N ILE A 183 -7.61 -15.67 -9.12
CA ILE A 183 -6.36 -15.15 -9.70
C ILE A 183 -5.15 -15.41 -8.80
N PHE A 184 -5.27 -15.24 -7.49
CA PHE A 184 -4.15 -15.40 -6.58
C PHE A 184 -3.80 -16.86 -6.31
N SER A 185 -4.79 -17.75 -6.28
CA SER A 185 -4.56 -19.20 -6.09
C SER A 185 -3.68 -19.80 -7.17
N GLN A 186 -3.74 -19.26 -8.39
CA GLN A 186 -2.92 -19.68 -9.53
C GLN A 186 -1.50 -19.07 -9.54
N LYS A 187 -1.24 -18.06 -8.68
CA LYS A 187 0.05 -17.36 -8.67
C LYS A 187 1.06 -18.06 -7.75
N VAL A 188 2.30 -18.09 -8.22
CA VAL A 188 3.46 -18.57 -7.45
C VAL A 188 4.16 -17.40 -6.79
N PHE A 189 4.27 -17.44 -5.46
CA PHE A 189 4.95 -16.44 -4.65
C PHE A 189 6.26 -17.02 -4.11
N ARG A 190 7.37 -16.68 -4.77
CA ARG A 190 8.72 -17.06 -4.33
C ARG A 190 9.23 -16.08 -3.29
N CYS A 191 9.05 -16.44 -2.01
CA CYS A 191 9.41 -15.56 -0.92
C CYS A 191 9.75 -16.33 0.37
N LYS A 192 10.37 -15.64 1.33
CA LYS A 192 10.77 -16.27 2.60
C LYS A 192 9.63 -16.43 3.59
N ASN A 193 8.70 -15.48 3.66
CA ASN A 193 7.60 -15.45 4.63
C ASN A 193 6.25 -15.52 3.90
N PRO A 194 5.34 -16.45 4.28
CA PRO A 194 3.99 -16.50 3.72
C PRO A 194 3.13 -15.25 3.96
N ASP A 195 3.47 -14.39 4.92
CA ASP A 195 2.77 -13.11 5.17
C ASP A 195 2.83 -12.13 3.98
N PHE A 196 3.67 -12.44 2.98
CA PHE A 196 3.78 -11.66 1.77
C PHE A 196 2.86 -12.14 0.64
N LEU A 197 2.09 -13.21 0.87
CA LEU A 197 0.99 -13.61 0.01
C LEU A 197 -0.26 -12.78 0.32
N PRO A 198 -1.22 -12.69 -0.60
CA PRO A 198 -2.57 -12.24 -0.30
C PRO A 198 -3.15 -13.04 0.87
N ILE A 199 -3.80 -12.36 1.82
CA ILE A 199 -4.43 -12.99 2.99
C ILE A 199 -5.95 -12.87 2.87
N LEU A 200 -6.65 -13.98 3.06
CA LEU A 200 -8.10 -14.09 3.15
C LEU A 200 -8.57 -14.22 4.60
N PHE A 201 -9.49 -13.36 5.02
CA PHE A 201 -10.23 -13.45 6.27
C PHE A 201 -11.65 -13.95 5.96
N SER A 202 -11.96 -15.20 6.29
CA SER A 202 -13.19 -15.89 5.85
C SER A 202 -14.49 -15.15 6.21
N ALA A 203 -14.59 -14.61 7.43
CA ALA A 203 -15.74 -13.84 7.89
C ALA A 203 -15.60 -12.31 7.69
N GLY A 204 -14.46 -11.85 7.16
CA GLY A 204 -14.09 -10.44 7.07
C GLY A 204 -13.74 -9.82 8.43
N ARG A 205 -12.87 -8.81 8.39
CA ARG A 205 -12.48 -8.02 9.55
C ARG A 205 -13.25 -6.71 9.59
N ASP A 206 -13.81 -6.40 10.75
CA ASP A 206 -14.72 -5.28 11.00
C ASP A 206 -14.13 -4.24 11.96
N GLY A 207 -12.87 -4.41 12.37
CA GLY A 207 -12.20 -3.55 13.33
C GLY A 207 -12.49 -3.85 14.80
N PHE A 208 -13.51 -4.64 15.14
CA PHE A 208 -13.68 -5.22 16.48
C PHE A 208 -12.97 -6.57 16.60
N ASN A 209 -13.01 -7.36 15.53
CA ASN A 209 -12.42 -8.70 15.46
C ASN A 209 -10.95 -8.73 15.00
N ARG A 210 -10.13 -7.75 15.40
CA ARG A 210 -8.74 -7.53 14.92
C ARG A 210 -7.77 -8.71 15.15
N ARG A 211 -8.14 -9.68 15.99
CA ARG A 211 -7.34 -10.89 16.25
C ARG A 211 -7.66 -12.04 15.28
N MET A 212 -8.61 -11.87 14.36
CA MET A 212 -8.94 -12.87 13.36
C MET A 212 -7.73 -13.20 12.50
N SER A 213 -7.35 -14.48 12.48
CA SER A 213 -6.34 -15.02 11.59
C SER A 213 -6.88 -15.13 10.17
N GLY A 214 -6.03 -14.84 9.19
CA GLY A 214 -6.33 -15.09 7.78
C GLY A 214 -5.57 -16.29 7.23
N ILE A 215 -5.93 -16.70 6.02
CA ILE A 215 -5.30 -17.79 5.28
C ILE A 215 -4.61 -17.18 4.05
N SER A 216 -3.34 -17.54 3.83
CA SER A 216 -2.62 -17.13 2.62
C SER A 216 -3.22 -17.76 1.37
N ILE A 217 -3.41 -16.96 0.32
CA ILE A 217 -3.89 -17.40 -1.00
C ILE A 217 -2.72 -17.43 -1.99
N GLY A 218 -2.49 -18.59 -2.61
CA GLY A 218 -1.50 -18.78 -3.66
C GLY A 218 -0.48 -19.87 -3.34
N ILE A 219 0.36 -20.16 -4.33
CA ILE A 219 1.38 -21.21 -4.22
C ILE A 219 2.65 -20.59 -3.63
N HIS A 220 2.88 -20.79 -2.33
CA HIS A 220 4.09 -20.33 -1.67
C HIS A 220 5.27 -21.25 -2.00
N VAL A 221 6.34 -20.68 -2.55
CA VAL A 221 7.61 -21.38 -2.76
C VAL A 221 8.69 -20.70 -1.94
N ARG A 222 9.26 -21.44 -0.99
CA ARG A 222 10.31 -20.92 -0.12
C ARG A 222 11.58 -20.68 -0.93
N GLY A 223 12.11 -19.45 -0.88
CA GLY A 223 13.36 -19.09 -1.56
C GLY A 223 13.27 -17.74 -2.26
N LEU A 224 14.39 -17.32 -2.84
CA LEU A 224 14.46 -16.11 -3.63
C LEU A 224 14.22 -16.44 -5.11
N PRO A 225 13.57 -15.54 -5.88
CA PRO A 225 13.56 -15.64 -7.34
C PRO A 225 15.00 -15.74 -7.88
N PHE A 226 15.23 -16.66 -8.83
CA PHE A 226 16.55 -16.84 -9.44
C PHE A 226 17.02 -15.55 -10.10
N THR A 227 18.17 -15.03 -9.67
CA THR A 227 18.86 -13.96 -10.40
C THR A 227 19.68 -14.58 -11.53
N ARG A 228 19.58 -14.05 -12.76
CA ARG A 228 20.35 -14.48 -13.97
C ARG A 228 21.89 -14.46 -13.84
N ARG A 229 22.46 -14.19 -12.66
CA ARG A 229 23.92 -14.09 -12.45
C ARG A 229 24.63 -15.41 -12.11
N ASN A 230 23.89 -16.52 -11.97
CA ASN A 230 24.46 -17.83 -11.69
C ASN A 230 24.26 -18.80 -12.86
N ILE A 231 24.73 -18.42 -14.05
CA ILE A 231 25.02 -19.36 -15.12
C ILE A 231 26.46 -19.08 -15.55
N SER A 232 27.39 -19.66 -14.79
CA SER A 232 28.75 -19.91 -15.26
C SER A 232 28.72 -21.32 -15.84
N PHE A 233 28.79 -21.43 -17.16
CA PHE A 233 29.25 -22.65 -17.83
C PHE A 233 30.76 -22.71 -17.76
#